data_AF-A0A941A6M7-F1
#
_entry.id   AF-A0A941A6M7-F1
#
_cell.length_a   1.000
_cell.length_b   1.000
_cell.length_c   1.000
_cell.angle_alpha   90.00
_cell.angle_beta   90.00
_cell.angle_gamma   90.00
#
_symmetry.space_group_name_H-M   'P 1'
#
loop_
_entity.id
_entity.type
_entity.pdbx_description
1 polymer ?
#
loop_
_entity_poly.entity_id
_entity_poly.type
_entity_poly.pdbx_seq_one_letter_code
_entity_poly.pdbx_strand_id
1 'polypeptide(L)'
;SVFILVEDPIDNSALSVVLPAGKYACLLFQGGHNDSPAPYRQLLEFIARQNYQIKGESIERAIVDEFISRDSGRFITEIQIPVKPRR
;
A
#
# COMPACT_ATOMS: atom_id res chain seq x y z
N SER A 1 4.78 -12.27 -13.93
CA SER A 1 3.58 -12.81 -13.24
C SER A 1 3.97 -13.16 -11.83
N VAL A 2 3.26 -12.67 -10.82
CA VAL A 2 3.47 -13.05 -9.40
C VAL A 2 2.41 -14.08 -9.04
N PHE A 3 2.83 -15.18 -8.41
CA PHE A 3 1.94 -16.24 -7.93
C PHE A 3 2.10 -16.33 -6.41
N ILE A 4 1.00 -16.29 -5.67
CA ILE A 4 1.00 -16.41 -4.21
C ILE A 4 0.22 -17.68 -3.87
N LEU A 5 0.90 -18.62 -3.20
CA LEU A 5 0.26 -19.82 -2.64
C LEU A 5 -0.16 -19.48 -1.21
N VAL A 6 -1.45 -19.57 -0.90
CA VAL A 6 -1.96 -19.41 0.47
C VAL A 6 -2.04 -20.80 1.08
N GLU A 7 -1.23 -21.08 2.10
CA GLU A 7 -1.11 -22.43 2.70
C GLU A 7 -2.33 -22.81 3.55
N ASP A 8 -3.01 -21.84 4.16
CA ASP A 8 -4.20 -22.07 4.98
C ASP A 8 -5.48 -21.54 4.30
N PRO A 9 -6.63 -22.23 4.44
CA PRO A 9 -7.90 -21.61 4.11
C PRO A 9 -8.01 -20.31 4.92
N ILE A 10 -8.38 -19.21 4.25
CA ILE A 10 -8.66 -17.95 4.94
C ILE A 10 -9.84 -18.26 5.87
N ASP A 11 -9.54 -18.58 7.13
CA ASP A 11 -10.55 -18.72 8.15
C ASP A 11 -11.32 -17.41 8.15
N ASN A 12 -12.64 -17.51 8.02
CA ASN A 12 -13.58 -16.39 8.02
C ASN A 12 -13.63 -15.80 9.45
N SER A 13 -12.48 -15.32 9.91
CA SER A 13 -12.27 -14.75 11.22
C SER A 13 -12.80 -13.32 11.21
N ALA A 14 -13.18 -12.82 12.38
CA ALA A 14 -13.65 -11.44 12.53
C ALA A 14 -12.62 -10.37 12.07
N LEU A 15 -11.36 -10.77 11.83
CA LEU A 15 -10.27 -9.90 11.38
C LEU A 15 -10.05 -9.93 9.86
N SER A 16 -10.73 -10.82 9.12
CA SER A 16 -10.61 -10.86 7.67
C SER A 16 -11.26 -9.61 7.07
N VAL A 17 -10.48 -8.83 6.33
CA VAL A 17 -10.96 -7.63 5.63
C VAL A 17 -10.74 -7.79 4.13
N VAL A 18 -11.73 -7.37 3.34
CA VAL A 18 -11.62 -7.29 1.88
C VAL A 18 -11.22 -5.88 1.52
N LEU A 19 -10.19 -5.74 0.67
CA LEU A 19 -9.84 -4.45 0.08
C LEU A 19 -11.02 -3.95 -0.77
N PRO A 20 -11.67 -2.83 -0.41
CA PRO A 20 -12.86 -2.39 -1.12
C PRO A 20 -12.50 -1.94 -2.54
N ALA A 21 -13.35 -2.28 -3.51
CA ALA A 21 -13.17 -1.80 -4.87
C ALA A 21 -13.28 -0.27 -4.93
N GLY A 22 -12.39 0.37 -5.68
CA GLY A 22 -12.38 1.83 -5.80
C GLY A 22 -11.15 2.36 -6.53
N LYS A 23 -11.03 3.69 -6.57
CA LYS A 23 -9.81 4.35 -7.03
C LYS A 23 -8.86 4.53 -5.86
N TYR A 24 -7.60 4.21 -6.09
CA TYR A 24 -6.52 4.38 -5.13
C TYR A 24 -5.43 5.22 -5.79
N ALA A 25 -4.86 6.15 -5.02
CA ALA A 25 -3.58 6.72 -5.35
C ALA A 25 -2.52 5.78 -4.78
N CYS A 26 -1.63 5.28 -5.63
CA CYS A 26 -0.62 4.30 -5.25
C CYS A 26 0.78 4.84 -5.51
N LEU A 27 1.72 4.52 -4.63
CA LEU A 27 3.12 4.82 -4.82
C LEU A 27 3.96 3.64 -4.35
N LEU A 28 4.79 3.14 -5.26
CA LEU A 28 5.77 2.09 -5.00
C LEU A 28 7.14 2.73 -4.79
N PHE A 29 7.85 2.34 -3.74
CA PHE A 29 9.19 2.84 -3.47
C PHE A 29 10.11 1.74 -2.95
N GLN A 30 11.41 1.98 -3.08
CA GLN A 30 12.45 1.13 -2.54
C GLN A 30 12.77 1.61 -1.13
N GLY A 31 12.47 0.79 -0.13
CA GLY A 31 12.58 1.14 1.28
C GLY A 31 11.63 0.33 2.15
N GLY A 32 11.92 0.34 3.45
CA GLY A 32 11.05 -0.27 4.47
C GLY A 32 10.10 0.74 5.10
N HIS A 33 9.43 0.32 6.17
CA HIS A 33 8.46 1.14 6.91
C HIS A 33 9.05 2.49 7.40
N ASN A 34 10.31 2.50 7.84
CA ASN A 34 10.97 3.72 8.32
C ASN A 34 11.19 4.76 7.22
N ASP A 35 11.18 4.33 5.95
CA ASP A 35 11.38 5.20 4.79
C ASP A 35 10.05 5.79 4.27
N SER A 36 8.89 5.32 4.76
CA SER A 36 7.55 5.73 4.33
C SER A 36 7.19 7.23 4.46
N PRO A 37 7.74 8.05 5.39
CA PRO A 37 7.30 9.44 5.56
C PRO A 37 7.43 10.32 4.31
N ALA A 38 8.53 10.20 3.55
CA ALA A 38 8.74 10.97 2.33
C ALA A 38 7.82 10.50 1.17
N PRO A 39 7.72 9.19 0.87
CA PRO A 39 6.70 8.59 0.00
C PRO A 39 5.28 9.05 0.29
N TYR A 40 4.84 9.04 1.57
CA TYR A 40 3.51 9.53 1.96
C TYR A 40 3.32 10.99 1.58
N ARG A 41 4.29 11.86 1.88
CA ARG A 41 4.21 13.29 1.52
C ARG A 41 4.03 13.48 0.02
N GLN A 42 4.84 12.79 -0.80
CA GLN A 42 4.73 12.84 -2.25
C GLN A 42 3.35 12.40 -2.74
N LEU A 43 2.81 11.32 -2.17
CA LEU A 43 1.51 10.79 -2.54
C LEU A 43 0.36 11.74 -2.15
N LEU A 44 0.43 12.35 -0.97
CA LEU A 44 -0.55 13.34 -0.51
C LEU A 44 -0.56 14.60 -1.40
N GLU A 45 0.64 15.09 -1.76
CA GLU A 45 0.78 16.20 -2.70
C GLU A 45 0.21 15.85 -4.08
N PHE A 46 0.47 14.63 -4.57
CA PHE A 46 -0.10 14.13 -5.81
C PHE A 46 -1.64 14.09 -5.76
N ILE A 47 -2.23 13.53 -4.70
CA ILE A 47 -3.70 13.47 -4.52
C ILE A 47 -4.30 14.88 -4.58
N ALA A 48 -3.71 15.83 -3.87
CA ALA A 48 -4.16 17.21 -3.86
C ALA A 48 -4.06 17.87 -5.25
N ARG A 49 -2.91 17.70 -5.93
CA ARG A 49 -2.67 18.23 -7.29
C ARG A 49 -3.61 17.66 -8.34
N GLN A 50 -4.04 16.41 -8.20
CA GLN A 50 -4.98 15.75 -9.11
C GLN A 50 -6.45 16.04 -8.81
N ASN A 51 -6.75 16.93 -7.85
CA ASN A 51 -8.09 17.28 -7.41
C ASN A 51 -8.91 16.06 -6.93
N TYR A 52 -8.25 15.18 -6.18
CA TYR A 52 -8.88 14.09 -5.43
C TYR A 52 -8.94 14.42 -3.94
N GLN A 53 -9.78 13.69 -3.22
CA GLN A 53 -9.85 13.70 -1.76
C GLN A 53 -9.75 12.27 -1.22
N ILE A 54 -9.16 12.12 -0.05
CA ILE A 54 -9.01 10.85 0.66
C ILE A 54 -10.38 10.36 1.12
N LYS A 55 -10.63 9.06 0.98
CA LYS A 55 -11.92 8.41 1.29
C LYS A 55 -11.81 7.35 2.39
N GLY A 56 -10.64 7.17 3.01
CA GLY A 56 -10.45 6.18 4.08
C GLY A 56 -8.98 5.97 4.41
N GLU A 57 -8.74 4.94 5.22
CA GLU A 57 -7.42 4.55 5.70
C GLU A 57 -6.48 4.16 4.55
N SER A 58 -5.20 4.46 4.73
CA SER A 58 -4.15 4.00 3.83
C SER A 58 -3.81 2.53 4.10
N ILE A 59 -3.23 1.90 3.09
CA ILE A 59 -2.79 0.51 3.13
C ILE A 59 -1.33 0.50 2.70
N GLU A 60 -0.47 -0.03 3.55
CA GLU A 60 0.94 -0.22 3.28
C GLU A 60 1.21 -1.71 3.09
N ARG A 61 1.85 -2.08 1.97
CA ARG A 61 2.20 -3.46 1.65
C ARG A 61 3.70 -3.56 1.46
N ALA A 62 4.37 -4.31 2.33
CA ALA A 62 5.74 -4.73 2.11
C ALA A 62 5.74 -5.89 1.10
N ILE A 63 6.33 -5.67 -0.07
CA ILE A 63 6.43 -6.65 -1.15
C ILE A 63 7.73 -7.45 -1.03
N VAL A 64 8.82 -6.76 -0.70
CA VAL A 64 10.10 -7.35 -0.33
C VAL A 64 10.49 -6.75 1.01
N ASP A 65 10.66 -7.59 2.01
CA ASP A 65 10.99 -7.21 3.38
C ASP A 65 12.15 -8.06 3.92
N GLU A 66 12.40 -7.94 5.22
CA GLU A 66 13.45 -8.67 5.95
C GLU A 66 13.27 -10.19 5.96
N PHE A 67 12.04 -10.69 5.75
CA PHE A 67 11.76 -12.12 5.67
C PHE A 67 12.07 -12.68 4.27
N ILE A 68 12.02 -11.83 3.25
CA ILE A 68 12.34 -12.20 1.86
C ILE A 68 13.82 -11.92 1.51
N SER A 69 14.39 -10.82 2.00
CA SER A 69 15.75 -10.39 1.69
C SER A 69 16.47 -9.86 2.92
N ARG A 70 17.76 -10.18 3.07
CA ARG A 70 18.63 -9.55 4.08
C ARG A 70 19.25 -8.24 3.62
N ASP A 71 19.18 -7.96 2.32
CA ASP A 71 19.61 -6.70 1.73
C ASP A 71 18.46 -5.69 1.80
N SER A 72 18.56 -4.71 2.70
CA SER A 72 17.57 -3.64 2.87
C SER A 72 17.47 -2.75 1.64
N GLY A 73 18.52 -2.69 0.82
CA GLY A 73 18.49 -2.06 -0.50
C GLY A 73 17.56 -2.77 -1.48
N ARG A 74 17.01 -3.95 -1.16
CA ARG A 74 16.01 -4.62 -1.98
C ARG A 74 14.60 -4.51 -1.44
N PHE A 75 14.40 -3.78 -0.33
CA PHE A 75 13.07 -3.63 0.22
C PHE A 75 12.20 -2.84 -0.74
N ILE A 76 10.97 -3.31 -0.91
CA ILE A 76 9.99 -2.72 -1.80
C ILE A 76 8.69 -2.60 -1.04
N THR A 77 8.18 -1.38 -0.93
CA THR A 77 6.94 -1.08 -0.23
C THR A 77 5.99 -0.31 -1.15
N GLU A 78 4.71 -0.65 -1.07
CA GLU A 78 3.63 0.04 -1.77
C GLU A 78 2.71 0.71 -0.75
N ILE A 79 2.45 2.01 -0.94
CA ILE A 79 1.40 2.73 -0.22
C ILE A 79 0.21 2.90 -1.16
N GLN A 80 -1.00 2.59 -0.69
CA GLN A 80 -2.26 2.83 -1.38
C GLN A 80 -3.19 3.67 -0.51
N ILE A 81 -3.74 4.75 -1.06
CA ILE A 81 -4.72 5.60 -0.36
C ILE A 81 -6.02 5.64 -1.18
N PRO A 82 -7.17 5.21 -0.62
CA PRO A 82 -8.45 5.27 -1.31
C PRO A 82 -8.85 6.73 -1.55
N VAL A 83 -9.22 7.04 -2.79
CA VAL A 83 -9.56 8.40 -3.21
C VAL A 83 -10.88 8.46 -3.96
N LYS A 84 -11.49 9.64 -3.95
CA LYS A 84 -12.63 10.01 -4.81
C LYS A 84 -12.40 11.40 -5.39
N PRO A 85 -13.01 11.73 -6.55
CA PRO A 85 -12.96 13.09 -7.08
C PRO A 85 -13.42 14.11 -6.02
N ARG A 86 -12.74 15.26 -5.97
CA ARG A 86 -13.17 16.41 -5.18
C ARG A 86 -14.29 17.08 -5.97
N ARG A 87 -15.54 16.87 -5.52
CA ARG A 87 -16.72 17.54 -6.07
C ARG A 87 -16.78 18.97 -5.57
#